data_AF-A0A351T970-F1
#
_entry.id   AF-A0A351T970-F1
#
_cell.length_a   1.000
_cell.length_b   1.000
_cell.length_c   1.000
_cell.angle_alpha   90.00
_cell.angle_beta   90.00
_cell.angle_gamma   90.00
#
_symmetry.space_group_name_H-M   'P 1'
#
loop_
_entity.id
_entity.type
_entity.pdbx_description
1 polymer ?
#
loop_
_entity_poly.entity_id
_entity_poly.type
_entity_poly.pdbx_seq_one_letter_code
_entity_poly.pdbx_strand_id
1 'polypeptide(L)'
;MKRGVGGAAFSAPPSISTKAELDRLKQNRPIPSVAPQLTPDGPETYEVNRQVADAHETRLNDLQDRLQTLRESADTDFTLSANEGRARGDFERSRE
;
A
#
# COMPACT_ATOMS: atom_id res chain seq x y z
N MET A 1 29.82 13.37 2.68
CA MET A 1 29.53 14.01 1.38
C MET A 1 28.05 13.82 1.07
N LYS A 2 27.20 14.82 1.37
CA LYS A 2 25.76 14.81 1.03
C LYS A 2 25.60 15.50 -0.32
N ARG A 3 25.35 14.75 -1.39
CA ARG A 3 24.95 15.33 -2.68
C ARG A 3 23.46 15.63 -2.59
N GLY A 4 23.12 16.91 -2.63
CA GLY A 4 21.74 17.39 -2.59
C GLY A 4 20.97 16.88 -3.80
N VAL A 5 19.80 16.31 -3.55
CA VAL A 5 18.79 16.07 -4.58
C VAL A 5 18.29 17.46 -4.98
N GLY A 6 18.69 17.91 -6.16
CA GLY A 6 18.16 19.13 -6.77
C GLY A 6 16.70 18.92 -7.11
N GLY A 7 15.81 19.12 -6.15
CA GLY A 7 14.38 19.20 -6.38
C GLY A 7 14.11 20.41 -7.27
N ALA A 8 13.80 20.16 -8.55
CA ALA A 8 13.25 21.19 -9.41
C ALA A 8 11.93 21.66 -8.76
N ALA A 9 11.91 22.92 -8.31
CA ALA A 9 10.69 23.53 -7.80
C ALA A 9 9.62 23.46 -8.90
N PHE A 10 8.52 22.77 -8.64
CA PHE A 10 7.37 22.73 -9.55
C PHE A 10 6.67 24.09 -9.50
N SER A 11 7.15 25.03 -10.32
CA SER A 11 6.46 26.27 -10.64
C SER A 11 5.14 25.97 -11.33
N ALA A 12 4.07 26.68 -10.97
CA ALA A 12 2.85 26.67 -11.75
C ALA A 12 3.14 27.01 -13.23
N PRO A 13 2.48 26.35 -14.19
CA PRO A 13 2.72 26.62 -15.61
C PRO A 13 2.30 28.05 -15.93
N PRO A 14 3.06 28.78 -16.76
CA PRO A 14 2.67 30.12 -17.19
C PRO A 14 1.34 30.05 -17.95
N SER A 15 0.47 31.05 -17.74
CA SER A 15 -0.78 31.15 -18.50
C SER A 15 -0.45 31.44 -19.98
N ILE A 16 -0.71 30.49 -20.86
CA ILE A 16 -0.46 30.60 -22.30
C ILE A 16 -1.73 31.13 -22.97
N SER A 17 -1.63 32.27 -23.64
CA SER A 17 -2.76 32.91 -24.32
C SER A 17 -2.68 32.83 -25.85
N THR A 18 -1.46 32.72 -26.39
CA THR A 18 -1.23 32.70 -27.85
C THR A 18 -0.43 31.49 -28.33
N LYS A 19 -0.61 31.11 -29.61
CA LYS A 19 0.15 30.03 -30.24
C LYS A 19 1.66 30.33 -30.29
N ALA A 20 2.04 31.60 -30.48
CA ALA A 20 3.43 32.03 -30.48
C ALA A 20 4.12 31.84 -29.11
N GLU A 21 3.40 32.08 -28.00
CA GLU A 21 3.90 31.80 -26.64
C GLU A 21 4.13 30.30 -26.43
N LEU A 22 3.20 29.47 -26.90
CA LEU A 22 3.31 28.01 -26.83
C LEU A 22 4.51 27.48 -27.63
N ASP A 23 4.73 28.01 -28.83
CA ASP A 23 5.86 27.61 -29.67
C ASP A 23 7.20 28.05 -29.07
N ARG A 24 7.26 29.25 -28.48
CA ARG A 24 8.45 29.73 -27.75
C ARG A 24 8.75 28.88 -26.52
N LEU A 25 7.74 28.46 -25.76
CA LEU A 25 7.91 27.58 -24.61
C LEU A 25 8.40 26.18 -25.02
N LYS A 26 7.91 25.65 -26.14
CA LYS A 26 8.38 24.37 -26.69
C LYS A 26 9.84 24.44 -27.12
N GLN A 27 10.23 25.52 -27.80
CA GLN A 27 11.61 25.73 -28.24
C GLN A 27 12.58 25.91 -27.06
N ASN A 28 12.14 26.58 -26.00
CA ASN A 28 12.94 26.82 -24.79
C ASN A 28 12.85 25.69 -23.77
N ARG A 29 12.12 24.60 -24.06
CA ARG A 29 11.99 23.49 -23.13
C ARG A 29 13.36 22.79 -23.01
N PRO A 30 13.90 22.63 -21.78
CA PRO A 30 15.11 21.86 -21.61
C PRO A 30 14.86 20.42 -22.06
N ILE A 31 15.73 19.90 -22.92
CA ILE A 31 15.69 18.49 -23.32
C ILE A 31 16.07 17.68 -22.08
N PRO A 32 15.20 16.77 -21.59
CA PRO A 32 15.54 15.94 -20.44
C PRO A 32 16.75 15.07 -20.79
N SER A 33 17.73 14.98 -19.90
CA SER A 33 18.84 14.04 -20.08
C SER A 33 18.32 12.62 -19.92
N VAL A 34 18.73 11.72 -20.81
CA VAL A 34 18.48 10.29 -20.64
C VAL A 34 19.14 9.86 -19.32
N ALA A 35 18.34 9.35 -18.40
CA ALA A 35 18.80 8.75 -17.15
C ALA A 35 18.87 7.23 -17.37
N PRO A 36 20.06 6.63 -17.56
CA PRO A 36 20.20 5.21 -17.90
C PRO A 36 19.59 4.27 -16.85
N GLN A 37 19.46 4.74 -15.62
CA GLN A 37 18.90 4.00 -14.50
C GLN A 37 17.36 3.96 -14.49
N LEU A 38 16.69 4.88 -15.18
CA LEU A 38 15.23 5.00 -15.29
C LEU A 38 14.68 4.27 -16.53
N THR A 39 15.26 3.12 -16.86
CA THR A 39 14.75 2.24 -17.91
C THR A 39 13.86 1.15 -17.31
N PRO A 40 12.92 0.56 -18.06
CA PRO A 40 12.05 -0.51 -17.53
C PRO A 40 12.83 -1.71 -16.98
N ASP A 41 14.01 -2.00 -17.54
CA ASP A 41 14.94 -3.04 -17.07
C ASP A 41 16.11 -2.45 -16.28
N GLY A 42 15.96 -1.22 -15.80
CA GLY A 42 16.98 -0.48 -15.08
C GLY A 42 17.10 -0.90 -13.62
N PRO A 43 18.22 -0.54 -12.96
CA PRO A 43 18.45 -0.85 -11.56
C PRO A 43 17.38 -0.23 -10.64
N GLU A 44 16.86 0.96 -10.95
CA GLU A 44 15.80 1.57 -10.14
C GLU A 44 14.50 0.75 -10.21
N THR A 45 14.14 0.23 -11.38
CA THR A 45 12.96 -0.63 -11.52
C THR A 45 13.12 -1.94 -10.74
N TYR A 46 14.32 -2.52 -10.75
CA TYR A 46 14.60 -3.69 -9.92
C TYR A 46 14.44 -3.40 -8.41
N GLU A 47 14.99 -2.28 -7.94
CA GLU A 47 14.87 -1.88 -6.53
C GLU A 47 13.41 -1.63 -6.12
N VAL A 48 12.64 -0.93 -6.96
CA VAL A 48 11.22 -0.68 -6.72
C VAL A 48 10.44 -1.99 -6.71
N ASN A 49 10.66 -2.87 -7.68
CA ASN A 49 9.99 -4.17 -7.73
C ASN A 49 10.29 -5.03 -6.50
N ARG A 50 11.54 -5.01 -6.01
CA ARG A 50 11.91 -5.69 -4.76
C ARG A 50 11.15 -5.12 -3.57
N GLN A 51 11.14 -3.79 -3.41
CA GLN A 51 10.41 -3.14 -2.31
C GLN A 51 8.91 -3.43 -2.35
N VAL A 52 8.32 -3.45 -3.54
CA VAL A 52 6.90 -3.79 -3.74
C VAL A 52 6.64 -5.25 -3.38
N ALA A 53 7.51 -6.18 -3.78
CA ALA A 53 7.41 -7.58 -3.42
C ALA A 53 7.49 -7.79 -1.89
N ASP A 54 8.48 -7.19 -1.22
CA ASP A 54 8.65 -7.27 0.23
C ASP A 54 7.40 -6.73 0.98
N ALA A 55 6.83 -5.63 0.48
CA ALA A 55 5.61 -5.05 1.03
C ALA A 55 4.38 -5.97 0.84
N HIS A 56 4.28 -6.64 -0.30
CA HIS A 56 3.23 -7.61 -0.56
C HIS A 56 3.32 -8.84 0.34
N GLU A 57 4.51 -9.39 0.54
CA GLU A 57 4.73 -10.52 1.45
C GLU A 57 4.35 -10.15 2.88
N THR A 58 4.81 -8.98 3.36
CA THR A 58 4.46 -8.46 4.68
C THR A 58 2.95 -8.36 4.87
N ARG A 59 2.24 -7.82 3.87
CA ARG A 59 0.79 -7.67 3.90
C ARG A 59 0.07 -9.02 3.87
N LEU A 60 0.56 -9.98 3.10
CA LEU A 60 -0.03 -11.32 3.05
C LEU A 60 0.08 -12.02 4.41
N ASN A 61 1.24 -11.92 5.06
CA ASN A 61 1.44 -12.48 6.40
C ASN A 61 0.50 -11.83 7.43
N ASP A 62 0.42 -10.49 7.46
CA ASP A 62 -0.51 -9.78 8.38
C ASP A 62 -1.99 -10.18 8.14
N LEU A 63 -2.39 -10.36 6.88
CA LEU A 63 -3.75 -10.83 6.57
C LEU A 63 -3.98 -12.27 7.01
N GLN A 64 -2.99 -13.16 6.82
CA GLN A 64 -3.08 -14.55 7.27
C GLN A 64 -3.21 -14.63 8.79
N ASP A 65 -2.38 -13.89 9.53
CA ASP A 65 -2.42 -13.85 10.99
C ASP A 65 -3.78 -13.34 11.51
N ARG A 66 -4.33 -12.30 10.88
CA ARG A 66 -5.66 -11.78 11.24
C ARG A 66 -6.78 -12.77 10.95
N LEU A 67 -6.72 -13.45 9.81
CA LEU A 67 -7.72 -14.47 9.45
C LEU A 67 -7.65 -15.66 10.40
N GLN A 68 -6.45 -16.08 10.79
CA GLN A 68 -6.26 -17.13 11.77
C GLN A 68 -6.82 -16.70 13.14
N THR A 69 -6.48 -15.49 13.60
CA THR A 69 -6.99 -14.96 14.87
C THR A 69 -8.51 -14.89 14.88
N LEU A 70 -9.13 -14.42 13.80
CA LEU A 70 -10.58 -14.33 13.66
C LEU A 70 -11.24 -15.72 13.66
N ARG A 71 -10.60 -16.71 13.03
CA ARG A 71 -11.07 -18.09 13.06
C ARG A 71 -11.03 -18.66 14.46
N GLU A 72 -9.91 -18.48 15.16
CA GLU A 72 -9.73 -18.97 16.54
C GLU A 72 -10.72 -18.31 17.50
N SER A 73 -11.00 -17.01 17.34
CA SER A 73 -12.02 -16.33 18.14
C SER A 73 -13.42 -16.86 17.85
N ALA A 74 -13.77 -17.08 16.57
CA ALA A 74 -15.07 -17.61 16.19
C ALA A 74 -15.29 -19.04 16.71
N ASP A 75 -14.27 -19.90 16.64
CA ASP A 75 -14.31 -21.26 17.20
C ASP A 75 -14.49 -21.20 18.73
N THR A 76 -13.79 -20.29 19.41
CA THR A 76 -13.92 -20.08 20.86
C THR A 76 -15.32 -19.63 21.23
N ASP A 77 -15.86 -18.60 20.57
CA ASP A 77 -17.21 -18.08 20.80
C ASP A 77 -18.29 -19.15 20.56
N PHE A 78 -18.12 -19.96 19.51
CA PHE A 78 -19.02 -21.08 19.23
C PHE A 78 -18.98 -22.13 20.35
N THR A 79 -17.80 -22.52 20.82
CA THR A 79 -17.69 -23.49 21.92
C THR A 79 -18.26 -22.95 23.23
N LEU A 80 -18.04 -21.67 23.55
CA LEU A 80 -18.55 -21.03 24.76
C LEU A 80 -20.08 -20.95 24.74
N SER A 81 -20.67 -20.49 23.64
CA SER A 81 -22.13 -20.40 23.49
C SER A 81 -22.82 -21.77 23.57
N ALA A 82 -22.20 -22.82 23.01
CA ALA A 82 -22.70 -24.18 23.15
C ALA A 82 -22.71 -24.67 24.62
N ASN A 83 -21.73 -24.25 25.41
CA ASN A 83 -21.63 -24.63 26.82
C ASN A 83 -22.58 -23.81 27.72
N GLU A 84 -22.82 -22.53 27.43
CA GLU A 84 -23.81 -21.72 28.15
C GLU A 84 -25.22 -22.31 28.05
N GLY A 85 -25.62 -22.76 26.85
CA GLY A 85 -26.92 -23.42 26.65
C GLY A 85 -27.06 -24.71 27.45
N ARG A 86 -26.00 -25.53 27.52
CA ARG A 86 -25.98 -26.73 28.37
C ARG A 86 -26.03 -26.40 29.84
N ALA A 87 -25.19 -25.49 30.31
CA ALA A 87 -25.13 -25.10 31.72
C ALA A 87 -26.47 -24.55 32.22
N ARG A 88 -27.15 -23.75 31.39
CA ARG A 88 -28.49 -23.25 31.68
C ARG A 88 -29.53 -24.37 31.74
N GLY A 89 -29.54 -25.29 30.77
CA GLY A 89 -30.46 -26.42 30.76
C GLY A 89 -30.22 -27.43 31.90
N ASP A 90 -28.98 -27.62 32.33
CA ASP A 90 -28.63 -28.46 33.49
C ASP A 90 -29.05 -27.78 34.80
N PHE A 91 -28.86 -26.48 34.92
CA PHE A 91 -29.33 -25.71 36.08
C PHE A 91 -30.86 -25.70 36.19
N GLU A 92 -31.57 -25.46 35.08
CA GLU A 92 -33.04 -25.52 35.04
C GLU A 92 -33.57 -26.92 35.41
N ARG A 93 -32.97 -28.00 34.88
CA ARG A 93 -33.32 -29.39 35.26
C ARG A 93 -33.02 -29.74 36.72
N SER A 94 -32.02 -29.12 37.34
CA SER A 94 -31.71 -29.35 38.76
C SER A 94 -32.69 -28.70 39.74
N ARG A 95 -33.58 -27.84 39.23
CA ARG A 95 -34.59 -27.10 40.02
C ARG A 95 -36.01 -27.68 39.94
N GLU A 96 -36.25 -28.60 39.01
CA GLU A 96 -37.47 -29.44 38.93
C GLU A 96 -37.35 -30.66 39.85
#